data_AF-A0A820H205-F1
#
_entry.id   AF-A0A820H205-F1
#
_cell.length_a   1.000
_cell.length_b   1.000
_cell.length_c   1.000
_cell.angle_alpha   90.00
_cell.angle_beta   90.00
_cell.angle_gamma   90.00
#
_symmetry.space_group_name_H-M   'P 1'
#
loop_
_entity.id
_entity.type
_entity.pdbx_description
1 polymer ?
#
loop_
_entity_poly.entity_id
_entity_poly.type
_entity_poly.pdbx_seq_one_letter_code
_entity_poly.pdbx_strand_id
1 'polypeptide(L)'
;MPALRIIQQVGAIVNMIRLNHHHIDHVDKITMAATFPCLKVSSRFPTIDLLLNNINLYNQQLQLLSRRLGFSFIDFHITPEHLHRDHLHLQRQYNNILHTTIVQYFGAIKAKQVKSPQSQHRSSKAITRRNKQRHEKLKEKQQQHTLTRALSSSWTIPDIKKHIKTLRNKICSNTFGH
;
A
#
# COMPACT_ATOMS: atom_id res chain seq x y z
N MET A 1 18.47 -26.36 9.65
CA MET A 1 17.48 -25.64 10.49
C MET A 1 16.45 -24.95 9.60
N PRO A 2 15.15 -25.33 9.66
CA PRO A 2 14.09 -24.72 8.84
C PRO A 2 13.95 -23.20 9.04
N ALA A 3 14.00 -22.72 10.28
CA ALA A 3 13.93 -21.29 10.61
C ALA A 3 14.95 -20.44 9.82
N LEU A 4 16.23 -20.84 9.81
CA LEU A 4 17.29 -20.07 9.14
C LEU A 4 17.07 -19.94 7.63
N ARG A 5 16.55 -20.99 6.99
CA ARG A 5 16.21 -20.94 5.55
C ARG A 5 15.08 -19.95 5.28
N ILE A 6 14.06 -19.92 6.13
CA ILE A 6 12.95 -18.96 6.00
C ILE A 6 13.47 -17.53 6.22
N ILE A 7 14.37 -17.31 7.17
CA ILE A 7 14.96 -15.98 7.41
C ILE A 7 15.76 -15.48 6.21
N GLN A 8 16.52 -16.36 5.54
CA GLN A 8 17.20 -16.02 4.29
C GLN A 8 16.21 -15.60 3.20
N GLN A 9 15.09 -16.34 3.05
CA GLN A 9 14.03 -16.00 2.11
C GLN A 9 13.35 -14.67 2.45
N VAL A 10 13.06 -14.42 3.71
CA VAL A 10 12.53 -13.13 4.18
C VAL A 10 13.46 -11.99 3.81
N GLY A 11 14.78 -12.16 4.02
CA GLY A 11 15.77 -11.16 3.62
C GLY A 11 15.78 -10.89 2.11
N ALA A 12 15.68 -11.95 1.30
CA ALA A 12 15.59 -11.82 -0.15
C ALA A 12 14.31 -11.08 -0.58
N ILE A 13 13.17 -11.37 0.05
CA ILE A 13 11.89 -10.69 -0.22
C ILE A 13 11.99 -9.19 0.12
N VAL A 14 12.56 -8.84 1.28
CA VAL A 14 12.74 -7.43 1.68
C VAL A 14 13.60 -6.67 0.66
N ASN A 15 14.72 -7.28 0.24
CA ASN A 15 15.60 -6.67 -0.76
C ASN A 15 14.89 -6.52 -2.11
N MET A 16 14.16 -7.53 -2.56
CA MET A 16 13.39 -7.49 -3.80
C MET A 16 12.32 -6.38 -3.78
N ILE A 17 11.58 -6.23 -2.67
CA ILE A 17 10.60 -5.15 -2.51
C ILE A 17 11.27 -3.78 -2.68
N ARG A 18 12.44 -3.59 -2.07
CA ARG A 18 13.18 -2.31 -2.13
C ARG A 18 13.77 -2.00 -3.48
N LEU A 19 14.24 -3.02 -4.19
CA LEU A 19 14.73 -2.88 -5.56
C LEU A 19 13.61 -2.42 -6.50
N ASN A 20 12.39 -2.95 -6.32
CA ASN A 20 11.24 -2.60 -7.16
C ASN A 20 10.50 -1.34 -6.69
N HIS A 21 10.67 -0.94 -5.42
CA HIS A 21 9.98 0.18 -4.80
C HIS A 21 10.95 1.04 -3.98
N HIS A 22 11.73 1.88 -4.66
CA HIS A 22 12.75 2.74 -4.04
C HIS A 22 12.24 3.68 -2.92
N HIS A 23 10.93 3.96 -2.87
CA HIS A 23 10.31 4.79 -1.83
C HIS A 23 10.02 4.02 -0.52
N ILE A 24 10.35 2.73 -0.47
CA ILE A 24 10.21 1.84 0.70
C ILE A 24 11.60 1.64 1.35
N ASP A 25 12.30 2.74 1.59
CA ASP A 25 13.65 2.77 2.15
C ASP A 25 13.67 2.93 3.68
N HIS A 26 12.67 3.58 4.24
CA HIS A 26 12.57 3.87 5.68
C HIS A 26 12.09 2.67 6.52
N VAL A 27 12.58 2.57 7.76
CA VAL A 27 12.32 1.45 8.70
C VAL A 27 10.85 1.16 8.93
N ASP A 28 10.03 2.21 9.05
CA ASP A 28 8.58 2.09 9.28
C ASP A 28 7.76 1.72 8.04
N LYS A 29 8.37 1.52 6.87
CA LYS A 29 7.64 1.19 5.63
C LYS A 29 7.42 -0.30 5.44
N ILE A 30 8.25 -1.12 6.07
CA ILE A 30 8.08 -2.56 6.14
C ILE A 30 7.94 -2.92 7.61
N THR A 31 6.84 -3.56 7.98
CA THR A 31 6.64 -4.09 9.31
C THR A 31 6.43 -5.60 9.21
N MET A 32 7.13 -6.36 10.04
CA MET A 32 6.94 -7.80 10.14
C MET A 32 6.65 -8.19 11.58
N ALA A 33 5.67 -9.07 11.75
CA ALA A 33 5.29 -9.58 13.04
C ALA A 33 6.08 -10.84 13.41
N ALA A 34 6.32 -11.03 14.71
CA ALA A 34 6.73 -12.31 15.25
C ALA A 34 5.71 -13.39 14.88
N THR A 35 6.19 -14.59 14.59
CA THR A 35 5.34 -15.77 14.43
C THR A 35 4.72 -16.11 15.78
N PHE A 36 3.40 -16.35 15.79
CA PHE A 36 2.67 -16.78 16.97
C PHE A 36 3.11 -18.16 17.45
N PRO A 37 2.91 -18.48 18.74
CA PRO A 37 3.12 -19.84 19.21
C PRO A 37 2.24 -20.82 18.44
N CYS A 38 2.76 -22.01 18.20
CA CYS A 38 2.05 -23.12 17.60
C CYS A 38 2.42 -24.38 18.37
N LEU A 39 1.42 -25.15 18.79
CA LEU A 39 1.62 -26.43 19.49
C LEU A 39 1.18 -27.61 18.61
N LYS A 40 0.76 -27.35 17.37
CA LYS A 40 0.39 -28.38 16.40
C LYS A 40 1.65 -29.00 15.77
N VAL A 41 2.08 -30.13 16.32
CA VAL A 41 3.23 -30.90 15.84
C VAL A 41 3.03 -31.45 14.42
N SER A 42 4.14 -31.84 13.79
CA SER A 42 4.15 -32.44 12.44
C SER A 42 5.25 -33.47 12.32
N SER A 43 5.31 -34.23 11.23
CA SER A 43 6.43 -35.15 10.95
C SER A 43 7.80 -34.47 10.99
N ARG A 44 7.85 -33.17 10.63
CA ARG A 44 9.07 -32.36 10.65
C ARG A 44 9.45 -31.86 12.05
N PHE A 45 8.46 -31.68 12.92
CA PHE A 45 8.62 -31.24 14.31
C PHE A 45 7.77 -32.14 15.20
N PRO A 46 8.28 -33.33 15.56
CA PRO A 46 7.49 -34.37 16.21
C PRO A 46 7.10 -34.04 17.65
N THR A 47 7.79 -33.08 18.28
CA THR A 47 7.49 -32.62 19.64
C THR A 47 7.20 -31.12 19.67
N ILE A 48 6.41 -30.70 20.65
CA ILE A 48 6.10 -29.28 20.89
C ILE A 48 7.39 -28.50 21.15
N ASP A 49 8.32 -29.06 21.92
CA ASP A 49 9.59 -28.39 22.24
C ASP A 49 10.43 -28.10 21.00
N LEU A 50 10.52 -29.05 20.06
CA LEU A 50 11.25 -28.85 18.80
C LEU A 50 10.59 -27.79 17.93
N LEU A 51 9.25 -27.75 17.90
CA LEU A 51 8.48 -26.75 17.17
C LEU A 51 8.67 -25.36 17.77
N LEU A 52 8.47 -25.22 19.07
CA LEU A 52 8.63 -23.96 19.79
C LEU A 52 10.07 -23.44 19.72
N ASN A 53 11.07 -24.32 19.84
CA ASN A 53 12.47 -23.93 19.67
C ASN A 53 12.73 -23.38 18.25
N ASN A 54 12.17 -24.00 17.21
CA ASN A 54 12.30 -23.48 15.85
C ASN A 54 11.56 -22.14 15.65
N ILE A 55 10.40 -21.94 16.26
CA ILE A 55 9.66 -20.66 16.24
C ILE A 55 10.45 -19.57 16.97
N ASN A 56 10.99 -19.87 18.15
CA ASN A 56 11.80 -18.94 18.92
C ASN A 56 13.07 -18.54 18.16
N LEU A 57 13.76 -19.52 17.58
CA LEU A 57 14.91 -19.26 16.71
C LEU A 57 14.53 -18.38 15.52
N TYR A 58 13.39 -18.64 14.87
CA TYR A 58 12.90 -17.79 13.78
C TYR A 58 12.66 -16.35 14.26
N ASN A 59 11.93 -16.15 15.36
CA ASN A 59 11.59 -14.82 15.88
C ASN A 59 12.83 -14.02 16.30
N GLN A 60 13.81 -14.67 16.96
CA GLN A 60 15.10 -14.06 17.29
C GLN A 60 15.85 -13.61 16.04
N GLN A 61 15.93 -14.48 15.03
CA GLN A 61 16.63 -14.19 13.79
C GLN A 61 15.91 -13.12 12.96
N LEU A 62 14.57 -13.07 13.01
CA LEU A 62 13.77 -12.02 12.37
C LEU A 62 14.05 -10.66 13.00
N GLN A 63 14.15 -10.59 14.33
CA GLN A 63 14.52 -9.37 15.05
C GLN A 63 15.94 -8.89 14.71
N LEU A 64 16.91 -9.81 14.59
CA LEU A 64 18.25 -9.46 14.13
C LEU A 64 18.24 -8.97 12.68
N LEU A 65 17.49 -9.64 11.81
CA LEU A 65 17.33 -9.26 10.41
C LEU A 65 16.67 -7.88 10.29
N SER A 66 15.70 -7.55 11.14
CA SER A 66 15.01 -6.27 11.15
C SER A 66 15.94 -5.11 11.44
N ARG A 67 16.88 -5.30 12.36
CA ARG A 67 17.94 -4.32 12.67
C ARG A 67 18.90 -4.19 11.49
N ARG A 68 19.34 -5.32 10.92
CA ARG A 68 20.31 -5.33 9.81
C ARG A 68 19.77 -4.70 8.54
N LEU A 69 18.53 -5.01 8.17
CA LEU A 69 17.89 -4.48 6.96
C LEU A 69 17.10 -3.21 7.25
N GLY A 70 16.95 -2.77 8.49
CA GLY A 70 16.18 -1.57 8.83
C GLY A 70 14.71 -1.70 8.42
N PHE A 71 13.99 -2.66 9.00
CA PHE A 71 12.53 -2.71 8.97
C PHE A 71 11.98 -2.86 10.40
N SER A 72 10.71 -2.54 10.60
CA SER A 72 10.09 -2.62 11.92
C SER A 72 9.68 -4.05 12.27
N PHE A 73 10.05 -4.49 13.46
CA PHE A 73 9.64 -5.78 14.04
C PHE A 73 8.63 -5.53 15.14
N ILE A 74 7.54 -6.31 15.15
CA ILE A 74 6.51 -6.24 16.18
C ILE A 74 6.24 -7.62 16.79
N ASP A 75 6.18 -7.67 18.11
CA ASP A 75 5.63 -8.81 18.83
C ASP A 75 4.26 -8.41 19.37
N PHE A 76 3.24 -9.20 19.03
CA PHE A 76 1.87 -9.00 19.52
C PHE A 76 1.63 -9.66 20.87
N HIS A 77 2.65 -10.32 21.44
CA HIS A 77 2.61 -11.00 22.74
C HIS A 77 1.47 -12.03 22.83
N ILE A 78 1.21 -12.74 21.73
CA ILE A 78 0.28 -13.86 21.71
C ILE A 78 0.94 -15.05 22.40
N THR A 79 0.33 -15.53 23.47
CA THR A 79 0.76 -16.70 24.23
C THR A 79 -0.09 -17.94 23.87
N PRO A 80 0.33 -19.15 24.25
CA PRO A 80 -0.40 -20.39 23.95
C PRO A 80 -1.86 -20.43 24.43
N GLU A 81 -2.18 -19.71 25.50
CA GLU A 81 -3.52 -19.61 26.09
C GLU A 81 -4.50 -18.89 25.15
N HIS A 82 -3.99 -18.10 24.21
CA HIS A 82 -4.81 -17.41 23.22
C HIS A 82 -5.17 -18.28 22.01
N LEU A 83 -4.60 -19.49 21.90
CA LEU A 83 -4.81 -20.36 20.75
C LEU A 83 -6.15 -21.09 20.82
N HIS A 84 -6.71 -21.36 19.65
CA HIS A 84 -7.83 -22.24 19.47
C HIS A 84 -7.44 -23.69 19.80
N ARG A 85 -8.43 -24.58 19.91
CA ARG A 85 -8.23 -26.02 20.20
C ARG A 85 -7.42 -26.76 19.15
N ASP A 86 -7.23 -26.18 17.97
CA ASP A 86 -6.34 -26.73 16.94
C ASP A 86 -4.86 -26.43 17.17
N HIS A 87 -4.55 -25.66 18.22
CA HIS A 87 -3.21 -25.26 18.64
C HIS A 87 -2.39 -24.54 17.56
N LEU A 88 -3.07 -23.93 16.59
CA LEU A 88 -2.46 -23.23 15.45
C LEU A 88 -3.07 -21.84 15.25
N HIS A 89 -4.40 -21.74 15.28
CA HIS A 89 -5.10 -20.49 15.03
C HIS A 89 -5.36 -19.75 16.35
N LEU A 90 -5.50 -18.43 16.27
CA LEU A 90 -5.93 -17.61 17.40
C LEU A 90 -7.41 -17.90 17.71
N GLN A 91 -7.77 -18.02 18.98
CA GLN A 91 -9.17 -18.15 19.38
C GLN A 91 -9.90 -16.83 19.12
N ARG A 92 -11.11 -16.92 18.54
CA ARG A 92 -11.90 -15.76 18.09
C ARG A 92 -12.07 -14.66 19.15
N GLN A 93 -12.18 -15.04 20.42
CA GLN A 93 -12.34 -14.09 21.53
C GLN A 93 -11.14 -13.15 21.72
N TYR A 94 -9.93 -13.57 21.32
CA TYR A 94 -8.71 -12.77 21.42
C TYR A 94 -8.42 -11.96 20.14
N ASN A 95 -9.23 -12.07 19.09
CA ASN A 95 -9.06 -11.26 17.86
C ASN A 95 -9.12 -9.75 18.15
N ASN A 96 -9.96 -9.33 19.12
CA ASN A 96 -10.09 -7.92 19.50
C ASN A 96 -8.79 -7.37 20.11
N ILE A 97 -8.05 -8.19 20.85
CA ILE A 97 -6.74 -7.80 21.40
C ILE A 97 -5.77 -7.57 20.26
N LEU A 98 -5.66 -8.52 19.32
CA LEU A 98 -4.77 -8.38 18.17
C LEU A 98 -5.11 -7.13 17.34
N HIS A 99 -6.40 -6.91 17.06
CA HIS A 99 -6.87 -5.71 16.36
C HIS A 99 -6.47 -4.43 17.10
N THR A 100 -6.69 -4.37 18.41
CA THR A 100 -6.35 -3.21 19.23
C THR A 100 -4.85 -2.93 19.19
N THR A 101 -4.01 -3.95 19.34
CA THR A 101 -2.56 -3.81 19.30
C THR A 101 -2.08 -3.35 17.92
N ILE A 102 -2.65 -3.88 16.83
CA ILE A 102 -2.37 -3.42 15.45
C ILE A 102 -2.70 -1.93 15.31
N VAL A 103 -3.91 -1.52 15.72
CA VAL A 103 -4.37 -0.13 15.60
C VAL A 103 -3.48 0.80 16.42
N GLN A 104 -3.17 0.44 17.66
CA GLN A 104 -2.29 1.22 18.54
C GLN A 104 -0.88 1.37 17.94
N TYR A 105 -0.32 0.28 17.41
CA TYR A 105 1.01 0.29 16.81
C TYR A 105 1.11 1.22 15.60
N PHE A 106 0.21 1.06 14.63
CA PHE A 106 0.22 1.93 13.44
C PHE A 106 -0.21 3.37 13.78
N GLY A 107 -1.06 3.56 14.80
CA GLY A 107 -1.34 4.87 15.36
C GLY A 107 -0.09 5.57 15.89
N ALA A 108 0.73 4.85 16.67
CA ALA A 108 1.99 5.36 17.20
C ALA A 108 3.02 5.70 16.11
N ILE A 109 3.14 4.85 15.07
CA ILE A 109 3.99 5.14 13.91
C ILE A 109 3.55 6.43 13.21
N LYS A 110 2.25 6.59 12.96
CA LYS A 110 1.71 7.81 12.34
C LYS A 110 1.97 9.04 13.20
N ALA A 111 1.75 8.95 14.52
CA ALA A 111 1.99 10.05 15.45
C ALA A 111 3.47 10.49 15.46
N LYS A 112 4.42 9.55 15.32
CA LYS A 112 5.85 9.85 15.16
C LYS A 112 6.15 10.58 13.84
N GLN A 113 5.51 10.18 12.74
CA GLN A 113 5.68 10.82 11.44
C GLN A 113 5.13 12.25 11.39
N VAL A 114 4.03 12.53 12.10
CA VAL A 114 3.42 13.88 12.17
C VAL A 114 4.32 14.89 12.89
N LYS A 115 5.25 14.43 13.74
CA LYS A 115 6.23 15.28 14.42
C LYS A 115 7.45 15.62 13.56
N SER A 116 7.55 15.16 12.30
CA SER A 116 8.61 15.64 11.42
C SER A 116 8.30 17.08 10.98
N PRO A 117 9.20 18.05 11.25
CA PRO A 117 8.99 19.40 10.78
C PRO A 117 9.19 19.45 9.26
N GLN A 118 8.33 20.26 8.63
CA GLN A 118 8.35 20.71 7.25
C GLN A 118 7.74 19.74 6.23
N SER A 119 6.51 20.09 5.85
CA SER A 119 6.08 19.97 4.47
C SER A 119 7.24 20.39 3.55
N GLN A 120 7.87 19.44 2.88
CA GLN A 120 8.76 19.76 1.76
C GLN A 120 7.89 20.44 0.71
N HIS A 121 7.84 21.77 0.75
CA HIS A 121 7.26 22.56 -0.29
C HIS A 121 7.99 22.15 -1.57
N ARG A 122 7.25 21.59 -2.52
CA ARG A 122 7.85 21.18 -3.79
C ARG A 122 8.59 22.37 -4.38
N SER A 123 9.81 22.15 -4.86
CA SER A 123 10.54 23.21 -5.54
C SER A 123 9.71 23.74 -6.71
N SER A 124 9.83 25.03 -7.02
CA SER A 124 9.13 25.66 -8.15
C SER A 124 9.33 24.84 -9.45
N LYS A 125 10.54 24.32 -9.68
CA LYS A 125 10.86 23.45 -10.83
C LYS A 125 10.00 22.17 -10.87
N ALA A 126 9.78 21.52 -9.72
CA ALA A 126 8.97 20.30 -9.65
C ALA A 126 7.48 20.58 -9.89
N ILE A 127 6.99 21.73 -9.41
CA ILE A 127 5.62 22.20 -9.67
C ILE A 127 5.43 22.48 -11.16
N THR A 128 6.34 23.23 -11.78
CA THR A 128 6.31 23.56 -13.21
C THR A 128 6.33 22.30 -14.08
N ARG A 129 7.21 21.32 -13.76
CA ARG A 129 7.27 20.06 -14.52
C ARG A 129 5.97 19.28 -14.45
N ARG A 130 5.35 19.20 -13.26
CA ARG A 130 4.06 18.52 -13.07
C ARG A 130 2.93 19.22 -13.83
N ASN A 131 2.89 20.54 -13.80
CA ASN A 131 1.89 21.32 -14.53
C ASN A 131 2.03 21.15 -16.05
N LYS A 132 3.27 21.14 -16.56
CA LYS A 132 3.55 20.86 -17.98
C LYS A 132 3.02 19.48 -18.40
N GLN A 133 3.36 18.43 -17.65
CA GLN A 133 2.87 17.06 -17.91
C GLN A 133 1.34 16.97 -17.86
N ARG A 134 0.71 17.67 -16.91
CA ARG A 134 -0.75 17.70 -16.78
C ARG A 134 -1.40 18.40 -17.99
N HIS A 135 -0.78 19.48 -18.47
CA HIS A 135 -1.25 20.23 -19.63
C HIS A 135 -1.12 19.41 -20.92
N GLU A 136 0.02 18.73 -21.13
CA GLU A 136 0.24 17.84 -22.27
C GLU A 136 -0.79 16.70 -22.29
N LYS A 137 -1.01 16.03 -21.15
CA LYS A 137 -2.02 14.96 -21.03
C LYS A 137 -3.44 15.45 -21.29
N LEU A 138 -3.76 16.69 -20.87
CA LEU A 138 -5.06 17.30 -21.16
C LEU A 138 -5.22 17.59 -22.65
N LYS A 139 -4.15 18.08 -23.30
CA LYS A 139 -4.13 18.38 -24.73
C LYS A 139 -4.33 17.10 -25.57
N GLU A 140 -3.66 16.02 -25.23
CA GLU A 140 -3.84 14.71 -25.87
C GLU A 140 -5.28 14.21 -25.74
N LYS A 141 -5.85 14.28 -24.53
CA LYS A 141 -7.26 13.93 -24.31
C LYS A 141 -8.22 14.80 -25.12
N GLN A 142 -7.96 16.11 -25.19
CA GLN A 142 -8.76 17.01 -26.01
C GLN A 142 -8.66 16.63 -27.50
N GLN A 143 -7.48 16.31 -28.01
CA GLN A 143 -7.32 15.87 -29.41
C GLN A 143 -8.06 14.56 -29.70
N GLN A 144 -8.10 13.62 -28.76
CA GLN A 144 -8.80 12.35 -28.92
C GLN A 144 -10.34 12.48 -28.88
N HIS A 145 -10.86 13.49 -28.18
CA HIS A 145 -12.31 13.67 -27.99
C HIS A 145 -12.90 14.88 -28.73
N THR A 146 -12.08 15.72 -29.36
CA THR A 146 -12.54 16.86 -30.15
C THR A 146 -12.75 16.41 -31.59
N LEU A 147 -14.03 16.30 -31.99
CA LEU A 147 -14.39 16.14 -33.40
C LEU A 147 -14.21 17.48 -34.12
N THR A 148 -13.09 17.66 -34.81
CA THR A 148 -12.87 18.80 -35.69
C THR A 148 -13.66 18.57 -36.99
N ARG A 149 -14.74 19.33 -37.22
CA ARG A 149 -15.47 19.31 -38.49
C ARG A 149 -15.12 20.56 -39.28
N ALA A 150 -14.74 20.38 -40.54
CA ALA A 150 -14.57 21.50 -41.45
C ALA A 150 -15.96 22.12 -41.71
N LEU A 151 -16.10 23.41 -41.39
CA LEU A 151 -17.27 24.18 -41.79
C LEU A 151 -17.12 24.53 -43.27
N SER A 152 -18.19 24.38 -44.03
CA SER A 152 -18.18 24.74 -45.45
C SER A 152 -17.88 26.23 -45.62
N SER A 153 -17.18 26.61 -46.68
CA SER A 153 -16.83 28.00 -47.00
C SER A 153 -18.03 28.91 -47.20
N SER A 154 -19.23 28.35 -47.36
CA SER A 154 -20.50 29.08 -47.44
C SER A 154 -21.03 29.56 -46.09
N TRP A 155 -20.44 29.15 -44.97
CA TRP A 155 -20.90 29.52 -43.64
C TRP A 155 -20.43 30.93 -43.26
N THR A 156 -21.39 31.80 -42.96
CA THR A 156 -21.08 33.14 -42.45
C THR A 156 -20.95 33.13 -40.92
N ILE A 157 -20.28 34.13 -40.33
CA ILE A 157 -20.14 34.26 -38.87
C ILE A 157 -21.49 34.19 -38.14
N PRO A 158 -22.58 34.82 -38.63
CA PRO A 158 -23.93 34.64 -38.08
C PRO A 158 -24.41 33.18 -38.04
N ASP A 159 -24.16 32.40 -39.10
CA ASP A 159 -24.58 30.99 -39.20
C ASP A 159 -23.86 30.13 -38.17
N ILE A 160 -22.55 30.38 -37.98
CA ILE A 160 -21.73 29.72 -36.96
C ILE A 160 -22.28 29.99 -35.57
N LYS A 161 -22.60 31.24 -35.25
CA LYS A 161 -23.19 31.62 -33.96
C LYS A 161 -24.53 30.93 -33.72
N LYS A 162 -25.39 30.88 -34.74
CA LYS A 162 -26.70 30.19 -34.68
C LYS A 162 -26.53 28.69 -34.46
N HIS A 163 -25.58 28.06 -35.15
CA HIS A 163 -25.30 26.63 -35.03
C HIS A 163 -24.76 26.26 -33.64
N ILE A 164 -23.79 27.02 -33.10
CA ILE A 164 -23.25 26.79 -31.74
C ILE A 164 -24.35 26.93 -30.68
N LYS A 165 -25.22 27.95 -30.81
CA LYS A 165 -26.36 28.15 -29.90
C LYS A 165 -27.32 26.96 -29.94
N THR A 166 -27.59 26.43 -31.13
CA THR A 166 -28.47 25.27 -31.34
C THR A 166 -27.86 23.98 -30.78
N LEU A 167 -26.55 23.77 -30.95
CA LEU A 167 -25.82 22.63 -30.37
C LEU A 167 -25.84 22.67 -28.84
N ARG A 168 -25.59 23.84 -28.23
CA ARG A 168 -25.67 24.02 -26.77
C ARG A 168 -27.05 23.62 -26.23
N ASN A 169 -28.12 24.08 -26.88
CA ASN A 169 -29.48 23.76 -26.46
C ASN A 169 -29.77 22.26 -26.58
N LYS A 170 -29.32 21.57 -27.64
CA LYS A 170 -29.48 20.12 -27.80
C LYS A 170 -28.72 19.32 -26.74
N ILE A 171 -27.51 19.73 -26.37
CA ILE A 171 -26.70 19.05 -25.34
C ILE A 171 -27.35 19.18 -23.95
N CYS A 172 -27.93 20.34 -23.63
CA CYS A 172 -28.66 20.54 -22.36
C CYS A 172 -30.02 19.84 -22.32
N SER A 173 -30.61 19.51 -23.47
CA SER A 173 -31.90 18.81 -23.56
C SER A 173 -31.76 17.29 -23.40
N ASN A 174 -30.63 16.71 -23.80
CA ASN A 174 -30.38 15.26 -23.73
C ASN A 174 -29.90 14.77 -22.36
N THR A 175 -29.70 15.65 -21.38
CA THR A 175 -29.32 15.28 -20.00
C THR A 175 -30.51 15.07 -19.05
N PHE A 176 -31.75 15.19 -19.54
CA PHE A 176 -32.97 14.98 -18.74
C PHE A 176 -34.04 14.16 -19.47
N GLY A 177 -33.64 13.06 -20.13
CA GLY A 177 -34.59 12.22 -20.84
C GLY A 177 -34.03 10.85 -21.18
N HIS A 178 -33.83 10.02 -20.16
CA HIS A 178 -34.29 8.62 -20.05
C HIS A 178 -33.73 7.99 -18.77
#